data_AF-A0A9D1HJG5-F1
#
_entry.id   AF-A0A9D1HJG5-F1
#
_cell.length_a   1.000
_cell.length_b   1.000
_cell.length_c   1.000
_cell.angle_alpha   90.00
_cell.angle_beta   90.00
_cell.angle_gamma   90.00
#
_symmetry.space_group_name_H-M   'P 1'
#
loop_
_entity.id
_entity.type
_entity.pdbx_description
1 polymer ?
#
loop_
_entity_poly.entity_id
_entity_poly.type
_entity_poly.pdbx_seq_one_letter_code
_entity_poly.pdbx_strand_id
1 'polypeptide(L)'
;MKRLLLILLAAVLVLSACGNGEMSENTQGRTDGEQSILAAALADLTSVAEYNFQNDNCESMTVQPDAELIKAFWDTARMELWFHLPEFDEGEQPTDVQSYWFLVLTDDVVGLDENGYMVSEPRWAENTSEEYGWQGMAVIPKEEVDKFVHRHFGDVALKHTGSVHKMYDFDGENYYALPDCGFPQVYYGLSELLLEKGENGRVVYTALLDDYRDIGYGGKGDAAITAAYGEQIDNGSLTMDEAALQMVQDGQTDEFKLSGKLEVRFYIDESGEIFYLAVSRHYDPEYSLAGGVA
;
A
#
# COMPACT_ATOMS: atom_id res chain seq x y z
N MET A 1 -15.14 11.17 32.14
CA MET A 1 -14.60 12.55 32.00
C MET A 1 -13.07 12.63 31.93
N LYS A 2 -12.28 11.80 32.64
CA LYS A 2 -10.81 11.79 32.48
C LYS A 2 -10.30 11.17 31.15
N ARG A 3 -11.10 10.36 30.45
CA ARG A 3 -10.73 9.66 29.21
C ARG A 3 -10.82 10.52 27.93
N LEU A 4 -11.76 11.46 27.87
CA LEU A 4 -11.83 12.46 26.78
C LEU A 4 -10.68 13.47 26.85
N LEU A 5 -10.10 13.67 28.04
CA LEU A 5 -9.01 14.63 28.25
C LEU A 5 -7.66 14.13 27.74
N LEU A 6 -7.45 12.81 27.62
CA LEU A 6 -6.23 12.21 27.08
C LEU A 6 -6.22 12.20 25.55
N ILE A 7 -7.37 11.92 24.93
CA ILE A 7 -7.55 11.96 23.47
C ILE A 7 -7.40 13.40 22.94
N LEU A 8 -7.92 14.40 23.67
CA LEU A 8 -7.71 15.81 23.35
C LEU A 8 -6.28 16.32 23.64
N LEU A 9 -5.54 15.70 24.57
CA LEU A 9 -4.15 16.09 24.85
C LEU A 9 -3.19 15.61 23.74
N ALA A 10 -3.47 14.44 23.14
CA ALA A 10 -2.69 13.92 22.02
C ALA A 10 -2.90 14.75 20.74
N ALA A 11 -4.14 15.16 20.44
CA ALA A 11 -4.45 16.05 19.32
C ALA A 11 -3.80 17.44 19.44
N VAL A 12 -3.54 17.92 20.67
CA VAL A 12 -2.86 19.21 20.92
C VAL A 12 -1.33 19.10 20.78
N LEU A 13 -0.75 17.91 20.98
CA LEU A 13 0.69 17.68 20.77
C LEU A 13 1.07 17.62 19.28
N VAL A 14 0.17 17.14 18.41
CA VAL A 14 0.38 17.15 16.95
C VAL A 14 0.31 18.58 16.38
N LEU A 15 -0.48 19.49 16.98
CA LEU A 15 -0.63 20.87 16.51
C LEU A 15 0.42 21.86 17.06
N SER A 16 1.28 21.45 17.99
CA SER A 16 2.29 22.32 18.61
C SER A 16 3.73 22.14 18.07
N ALA A 17 3.94 21.27 17.08
CA ALA A 17 5.23 21.11 16.40
C ALA A 17 5.44 22.08 15.20
N CYS A 18 4.45 22.92 14.85
CA CYS A 18 4.66 24.03 13.92
C CYS A 18 5.29 25.23 14.66
N GLY A 19 6.62 25.27 14.72
CA GLY A 19 7.34 26.39 15.35
C GLY A 19 8.83 26.47 15.05
N ASN A 20 9.17 27.02 13.87
CA ASN A 20 10.41 27.69 13.46
C ASN A 20 11.79 27.03 13.72
N GLY A 21 12.54 26.79 12.62
CA GLY A 21 13.99 27.01 12.63
C GLY A 21 14.86 26.19 11.66
N GLU A 22 15.17 26.81 10.52
CA GLU A 22 16.42 26.72 9.72
C GLU A 22 16.70 25.56 8.75
N MET A 23 17.03 25.97 7.51
CA MET A 23 17.53 25.19 6.37
C MET A 23 18.81 24.39 6.70
N SER A 24 18.83 23.13 6.27
CA SER A 24 20.05 22.39 5.94
C SER A 24 19.81 21.55 4.70
N GLU A 25 20.81 21.51 3.84
CA GLU A 25 20.79 21.08 2.44
C GLU A 25 20.56 19.58 2.21
N ASN A 26 19.71 19.29 1.21
CA ASN A 26 19.73 18.17 0.27
C ASN A 26 20.29 16.82 0.74
N THR A 27 19.42 16.06 1.41
CA THR A 27 19.27 14.61 1.23
C THR A 27 17.80 14.32 1.44
N GLN A 28 17.02 14.42 0.36
CA GLN A 28 15.57 14.21 0.40
C GLN A 28 15.26 12.89 -0.31
N GLY A 29 15.68 11.80 0.31
CA GLY A 29 14.88 10.57 0.28
C GLY A 29 13.69 10.78 1.22
N ARG A 30 12.61 9.98 1.07
CA ARG A 30 11.49 9.91 2.04
C ARG A 30 12.08 10.15 3.42
N THR A 31 11.72 11.24 4.07
CA THR A 31 12.05 11.35 5.48
C THR A 31 11.33 10.19 6.13
N ASP A 32 12.05 9.39 6.92
CA ASP A 32 11.53 8.25 7.68
C ASP A 32 10.30 8.64 8.56
N GLY A 33 9.93 9.92 8.63
CA GLY A 33 8.74 10.43 9.28
C GLY A 33 7.41 10.26 8.54
N GLU A 34 7.35 10.10 7.21
CA GLU A 34 6.04 10.01 6.51
C GLU A 34 5.44 8.59 6.47
N GLN A 35 6.26 7.54 6.31
CA GLN A 35 5.80 6.14 6.47
C GLN A 35 5.46 5.82 7.93
N SER A 36 6.29 6.32 8.86
CA SER A 36 6.01 6.27 10.30
C SER A 36 4.65 6.87 10.67
N ILE A 37 4.15 7.89 9.94
CA ILE A 37 2.82 8.49 10.21
C ILE A 37 1.67 7.54 9.84
N LEU A 38 1.75 6.87 8.69
CA LEU A 38 0.66 5.99 8.21
C LEU A 38 0.52 4.75 9.07
N ALA A 39 1.65 4.12 9.38
CA ALA A 39 1.67 2.93 10.20
C ALA A 39 1.42 3.26 11.68
N ALA A 40 1.84 4.43 12.19
CA ALA A 40 1.37 4.92 13.49
C ALA A 40 -0.13 5.21 13.49
N ALA A 41 -0.70 5.78 12.43
CA ALA A 41 -2.14 6.00 12.32
C ALA A 41 -2.92 4.67 12.31
N LEU A 42 -2.39 3.66 11.62
CA LEU A 42 -2.95 2.30 11.63
C LEU A 42 -2.86 1.65 13.01
N ALA A 43 -1.71 1.78 13.69
CA ALA A 43 -1.51 1.30 15.05
C ALA A 43 -2.46 1.99 16.05
N ASP A 44 -2.63 3.31 15.93
CA ASP A 44 -3.55 4.06 16.79
C ASP A 44 -5.00 3.57 16.62
N LEU A 45 -5.44 3.33 15.38
CA LEU A 45 -6.80 2.84 15.09
C LEU A 45 -7.00 1.38 15.51
N THR A 46 -5.95 0.56 15.50
CA THR A 46 -6.01 -0.85 15.93
C THR A 46 -5.75 -1.06 17.43
N SER A 47 -5.29 -0.02 18.14
CA SER A 47 -4.90 -0.05 19.56
C SER A 47 -5.97 -0.57 20.53
N VAL A 48 -7.26 -0.31 20.25
CA VAL A 48 -8.35 -0.81 21.10
C VAL A 48 -8.50 -2.32 20.96
N ALA A 49 -8.40 -2.84 19.74
CA ALA A 49 -8.45 -4.27 19.47
C ALA A 49 -7.24 -4.97 20.09
N GLU A 50 -6.04 -4.41 19.92
CA GLU A 50 -4.81 -4.91 20.54
C GLU A 50 -4.86 -4.91 22.05
N TYR A 51 -5.35 -3.83 22.68
CA TYR A 51 -5.47 -3.77 24.12
C TYR A 51 -6.36 -4.91 24.65
N ASN A 52 -7.51 -5.14 24.02
CA ASN A 52 -8.39 -6.25 24.41
C ASN A 52 -7.71 -7.59 24.15
N PHE A 53 -7.09 -7.75 22.99
CA PHE A 53 -6.37 -8.95 22.59
C PHE A 53 -5.27 -9.35 23.59
N GLN A 54 -4.45 -8.38 24.00
CA GLN A 54 -3.36 -8.59 24.95
C GLN A 54 -3.87 -8.85 26.37
N ASN A 55 -4.91 -8.16 26.83
CA ASN A 55 -5.41 -8.31 28.21
C ASN A 55 -6.30 -9.53 28.43
N ASP A 56 -7.01 -9.99 27.40
CA ASP A 56 -7.93 -11.13 27.50
C ASP A 56 -7.21 -12.48 27.37
N ASN A 57 -5.87 -12.48 27.24
CA ASN A 57 -5.04 -13.68 27.02
C ASN A 57 -5.50 -14.53 25.82
N CYS A 58 -6.09 -13.91 24.79
CA CYS A 58 -6.46 -14.58 23.56
C CYS A 58 -5.21 -14.94 22.73
N GLU A 59 -5.25 -16.05 22.01
CA GLU A 59 -4.18 -16.43 21.05
C GLU A 59 -4.43 -15.81 19.66
N SER A 60 -5.71 -15.61 19.32
CA SER A 60 -6.14 -14.84 18.15
C SER A 60 -7.44 -14.07 18.40
N MET A 61 -7.68 -13.02 17.63
CA MET A 61 -8.90 -12.20 17.64
C MET A 61 -9.23 -11.72 16.24
N THR A 62 -10.45 -12.03 15.77
CA THR A 62 -10.99 -11.41 14.55
C THR A 62 -11.69 -10.10 14.90
N VAL A 63 -11.31 -9.04 14.20
CA VAL A 63 -11.93 -7.71 14.28
C VAL A 63 -12.82 -7.55 13.05
N GLN A 64 -14.10 -7.28 13.29
CA GLN A 64 -15.00 -6.86 12.23
C GLN A 64 -14.75 -5.38 11.94
N PRO A 65 -14.35 -5.01 10.71
CA PRO A 65 -13.93 -3.65 10.44
C PRO A 65 -15.14 -2.71 10.36
N ASP A 66 -14.99 -1.52 10.93
CA ASP A 66 -15.91 -0.40 10.74
C ASP A 66 -15.40 0.54 9.63
N ALA A 67 -16.17 1.57 9.28
CA ALA A 67 -15.83 2.48 8.19
C ALA A 67 -14.49 3.23 8.42
N GLU A 68 -14.15 3.56 9.67
CA GLU A 68 -12.88 4.23 9.99
C GLU A 68 -11.70 3.28 9.75
N LEU A 69 -11.82 2.01 10.16
CA LEU A 69 -10.79 1.00 9.94
C LEU A 69 -10.66 0.63 8.46
N ILE A 70 -11.77 0.48 7.74
CA ILE A 70 -11.77 0.24 6.28
C ILE A 70 -11.04 1.36 5.57
N LYS A 71 -11.36 2.63 5.90
CA LYS A 71 -10.69 3.79 5.32
C LYS A 71 -9.19 3.80 5.61
N ALA A 72 -8.78 3.52 6.84
CA ALA A 72 -7.37 3.53 7.20
C ALA A 72 -6.56 2.44 6.49
N PHE A 73 -7.11 1.23 6.37
CA PHE A 73 -6.49 0.16 5.59
C PHE A 73 -6.48 0.46 4.11
N TRP A 74 -7.53 1.07 3.58
CA TRP A 74 -7.54 1.57 2.20
C TRP A 74 -6.41 2.58 1.95
N ASP A 75 -6.31 3.61 2.80
CA ASP A 75 -5.29 4.65 2.66
C ASP A 75 -3.88 4.04 2.78
N THR A 76 -3.68 3.15 3.76
CA THR A 76 -2.41 2.44 3.97
C THR A 76 -2.06 1.55 2.78
N ALA A 77 -2.96 0.67 2.34
CA ALA A 77 -2.71 -0.26 1.24
C ALA A 77 -2.39 0.45 -0.07
N ARG A 78 -2.91 1.67 -0.28
CA ARG A 78 -2.56 2.51 -1.42
C ARG A 78 -1.22 3.20 -1.28
N MET A 79 -0.92 3.76 -0.11
CA MET A 79 0.35 4.47 0.13
C MET A 79 1.55 3.53 0.20
N GLU A 80 1.33 2.33 0.74
CA GLU A 80 2.31 1.24 0.83
C GLU A 80 2.22 0.27 -0.34
N LEU A 81 1.30 0.52 -1.28
CA LEU A 81 1.17 -0.19 -2.55
C LEU A 81 1.12 -1.70 -2.38
N TRP A 82 0.25 -2.14 -1.48
CA TRP A 82 0.09 -3.55 -1.12
C TRP A 82 -0.22 -4.44 -2.34
N PHE A 83 -0.76 -3.84 -3.40
CA PHE A 83 -1.08 -4.48 -4.67
C PHE A 83 0.14 -4.80 -5.52
N HIS A 84 1.28 -4.17 -5.26
CA HIS A 84 2.57 -4.45 -5.88
C HIS A 84 3.52 -5.23 -4.97
N LEU A 85 3.09 -5.58 -3.75
CA LEU A 85 3.90 -6.44 -2.90
C LEU A 85 4.17 -7.79 -3.60
N PRO A 86 5.39 -8.34 -3.46
CA PRO A 86 5.70 -9.68 -3.93
C PRO A 86 4.85 -10.70 -3.18
N GLU A 87 4.44 -11.77 -3.86
CA GLU A 87 3.77 -12.90 -3.19
C GLU A 87 4.81 -13.86 -2.61
N PHE A 88 4.62 -14.24 -1.35
CA PHE A 88 5.47 -15.19 -0.64
C PHE A 88 4.83 -15.64 0.67
N ASP A 89 5.22 -16.84 1.10
CA ASP A 89 4.90 -17.40 2.42
C ASP A 89 5.88 -16.88 3.49
N GLU A 90 5.50 -17.00 4.77
CA GLU A 90 6.35 -16.54 5.88
C GLU A 90 7.72 -17.24 5.90
N GLY A 91 8.77 -16.43 5.79
CA GLY A 91 10.16 -16.92 5.73
C GLY A 91 10.61 -17.41 4.35
N GLU A 92 9.77 -17.26 3.32
CA GLU A 92 10.07 -17.63 1.94
C GLU A 92 10.21 -16.40 1.03
N GLN A 93 10.80 -15.31 1.56
CA GLN A 93 11.02 -14.08 0.79
C GLN A 93 11.76 -14.39 -0.53
N PRO A 94 11.28 -13.90 -1.69
CA PRO A 94 11.93 -14.16 -2.97
C PRO A 94 13.37 -13.66 -3.00
N THR A 95 14.30 -14.48 -3.46
CA THR A 95 15.69 -14.02 -3.63
C THR A 95 15.91 -13.24 -4.93
N ASP A 96 15.00 -13.34 -5.89
CA ASP A 96 15.11 -12.61 -7.15
C ASP A 96 14.53 -11.21 -6.98
N VAL A 97 15.37 -10.19 -7.23
CA VAL A 97 14.98 -8.78 -7.13
C VAL A 97 13.80 -8.40 -8.03
N GLN A 98 13.57 -9.14 -9.12
CA GLN A 98 12.44 -8.92 -10.01
C GLN A 98 11.09 -9.07 -9.32
N SER A 99 11.00 -9.93 -8.30
CA SER A 99 9.76 -10.12 -7.53
C SER A 99 9.32 -8.84 -6.83
N TYR A 100 10.26 -7.92 -6.55
CA TYR A 100 10.01 -6.65 -5.87
C TYR A 100 9.81 -5.48 -6.84
N TRP A 101 9.96 -5.70 -8.15
CA TRP A 101 10.15 -4.63 -9.12
C TRP A 101 9.02 -3.61 -9.18
N PHE A 102 7.76 -4.06 -9.14
CA PHE A 102 6.61 -3.15 -9.17
C PHE A 102 6.55 -2.25 -7.92
N LEU A 103 6.98 -2.76 -6.77
CA LEU A 103 7.09 -1.98 -5.55
C LEU A 103 8.25 -0.98 -5.65
N VAL A 104 9.39 -1.37 -6.22
CA VAL A 104 10.56 -0.49 -6.41
C VAL A 104 10.28 0.63 -7.40
N LEU A 105 9.56 0.34 -8.50
CA LEU A 105 9.11 1.36 -9.47
C LEU A 105 8.25 2.45 -8.85
N THR A 106 7.68 2.18 -7.69
CA THR A 106 6.73 3.06 -7.02
C THR A 106 7.23 3.59 -5.68
N ASP A 107 8.52 3.40 -5.37
CA ASP A 107 9.18 4.03 -4.22
C ASP A 107 9.12 5.58 -4.28
N ASP A 108 8.87 6.12 -5.47
CA ASP A 108 8.69 7.55 -5.70
C ASP A 108 7.30 8.07 -5.32
N VAL A 109 6.32 7.22 -5.02
CA VAL A 109 4.98 7.65 -4.59
C VAL A 109 5.07 8.30 -3.20
N VAL A 110 4.74 9.58 -3.12
CA VAL A 110 4.80 10.40 -1.89
C VAL A 110 3.44 10.76 -1.32
N GLY A 111 2.36 10.55 -2.08
CA GLY A 111 1.04 10.94 -1.62
C GLY A 111 -0.08 10.62 -2.60
N LEU A 112 -1.26 11.11 -2.23
CA LEU A 112 -2.42 11.15 -3.10
C LEU A 112 -2.77 12.61 -3.41
N ASP A 113 -3.18 12.90 -4.64
CA ASP A 113 -3.75 14.19 -5.00
C ASP A 113 -5.21 14.32 -4.51
N GLU A 114 -5.83 15.47 -4.76
CA GLU A 114 -7.21 15.76 -4.35
C GLU A 114 -8.25 14.81 -4.96
N ASN A 115 -7.92 14.15 -6.08
CA ASN A 115 -8.78 13.20 -6.76
C ASN A 115 -8.38 11.75 -6.44
N GLY A 116 -7.48 11.56 -5.47
CA GLY A 116 -7.00 10.24 -5.07
C GLY A 116 -6.08 9.58 -6.08
N TYR A 117 -5.44 10.30 -7.01
CA TYR A 117 -4.37 9.74 -7.84
C TYR A 117 -3.04 9.76 -7.08
N MET A 118 -2.17 8.78 -7.37
CA MET A 118 -0.84 8.76 -6.78
C MET A 118 -0.02 9.94 -7.30
N VAL A 119 0.60 10.65 -6.38
CA VAL A 119 1.60 11.69 -6.66
C VAL A 119 2.97 11.09 -6.41
N SER A 120 3.80 11.09 -7.44
CA SER A 120 5.18 10.60 -7.38
C SER A 120 6.18 11.75 -7.44
N GLU A 121 7.22 11.69 -6.61
CA GLU A 121 8.44 12.50 -6.73
C GLU A 121 9.58 11.63 -7.24
N PRO A 122 9.93 11.71 -8.54
CA PRO A 122 10.81 10.73 -9.19
C PRO A 122 12.16 10.61 -8.49
N ARG A 123 12.40 9.47 -7.84
CA ARG A 123 13.71 9.11 -7.30
C ARG A 123 14.67 8.56 -8.33
N TRP A 124 14.09 8.07 -9.42
CA TRP A 124 14.84 7.58 -10.55
C TRP A 124 15.37 8.77 -11.32
N ALA A 125 16.68 8.79 -11.54
CA ALA A 125 17.28 9.82 -12.37
C ALA A 125 16.88 9.60 -13.83
N GLU A 126 16.86 10.66 -14.63
CA GLU A 126 16.75 10.52 -16.07
C GLU A 126 18.11 10.06 -16.62
N ASN A 127 18.11 8.94 -17.35
CA ASN A 127 19.29 8.53 -18.10
C ASN A 127 19.48 9.46 -19.30
N THR A 128 20.50 10.30 -19.22
CA THR A 128 20.87 11.24 -20.29
C THR A 128 21.88 10.65 -21.28
N SER A 129 22.36 9.42 -21.03
CA SER A 129 23.35 8.77 -21.89
C SER A 129 22.74 8.30 -23.22
N GLU A 130 23.37 8.68 -24.32
CA GLU A 130 23.09 8.14 -25.66
C GLU A 130 23.68 6.73 -25.84
N GLU A 131 24.58 6.32 -24.94
CA GLU A 131 25.20 5.01 -24.98
C GLU A 131 24.13 3.94 -24.71
N TYR A 132 24.04 2.96 -25.60
CA TYR A 132 23.10 1.84 -25.57
C TYR A 132 21.62 2.11 -25.92
N GLY A 133 21.21 3.33 -26.27
CA GLY A 133 19.84 3.61 -26.70
C GLY A 133 18.80 3.64 -25.57
N TRP A 134 19.25 3.86 -24.33
CA TRP A 134 18.43 3.98 -23.11
C TRP A 134 18.19 5.44 -22.69
N GLN A 135 18.45 6.39 -23.59
CA GLN A 135 18.25 7.81 -23.35
C GLN A 135 16.76 8.09 -23.07
N GLY A 136 16.48 8.81 -21.99
CA GLY A 136 15.11 9.11 -21.54
C GLY A 136 14.46 8.01 -20.69
N MET A 137 15.20 6.97 -20.32
CA MET A 137 14.75 5.97 -19.33
C MET A 137 15.03 6.44 -17.90
N ALA A 138 14.19 6.01 -16.98
CA ALA A 138 14.43 6.15 -15.55
C ALA A 138 15.59 5.22 -15.14
N VAL A 139 16.54 5.71 -14.35
CA VAL A 139 17.69 4.93 -13.84
C VAL A 139 17.79 4.98 -12.32
N ILE A 140 18.08 3.83 -11.70
CA ILE A 140 18.32 3.70 -10.25
C ILE A 140 19.51 2.75 -9.98
N PRO A 141 20.44 3.10 -9.07
CA PRO A 141 21.53 2.21 -8.68
C PRO A 141 21.02 0.97 -7.97
N LYS A 142 21.71 -0.16 -8.15
CA LYS A 142 21.42 -1.41 -7.45
C LYS A 142 21.36 -1.23 -5.93
N GLU A 143 22.28 -0.48 -5.34
CA GLU A 143 22.38 -0.31 -3.89
C GLU A 143 21.14 0.38 -3.30
N GLU A 144 20.48 1.25 -4.08
CA GLU A 144 19.23 1.88 -3.64
C GLU A 144 18.06 0.90 -3.70
N VAL A 145 18.04 -0.02 -4.67
CA VAL A 145 17.07 -1.12 -4.72
C VAL A 145 17.26 -2.07 -3.53
N ASP A 146 18.50 -2.45 -3.22
CA ASP A 146 18.82 -3.31 -2.08
C ASP A 146 18.34 -2.71 -0.76
N LYS A 147 18.65 -1.42 -0.52
CA LYS A 147 18.19 -0.70 0.68
C LYS A 147 16.67 -0.66 0.77
N PHE A 148 15.99 -0.41 -0.34
CA PHE A 148 14.53 -0.36 -0.37
C PHE A 148 13.91 -1.71 0.02
N VAL A 149 14.38 -2.81 -0.58
CA VAL A 149 13.89 -4.15 -0.24
C VAL A 149 14.24 -4.52 1.20
N HIS A 150 15.46 -4.23 1.66
CA HIS A 150 15.88 -4.56 3.02
C HIS A 150 15.12 -3.78 4.09
N ARG A 151 14.69 -2.55 3.80
CA ARG A 151 13.83 -1.77 4.69
C ARG A 151 12.50 -2.49 4.98
N HIS A 152 11.85 -3.04 3.95
CA HIS A 152 10.49 -3.58 4.07
C HIS A 152 10.43 -5.09 4.37
N PHE A 153 11.44 -5.84 3.97
CA PHE A 153 11.44 -7.31 4.03
C PHE A 153 12.60 -7.91 4.84
N GLY A 154 13.45 -7.07 5.44
CA GLY A 154 14.62 -7.50 6.21
C GLY A 154 15.79 -7.93 5.32
N ASP A 155 16.77 -8.63 5.91
CA ASP A 155 18.02 -9.03 5.22
C ASP A 155 17.78 -10.18 4.21
N VAL A 156 17.21 -9.84 3.06
CA VAL A 156 16.97 -10.75 1.94
C VAL A 156 18.27 -10.94 1.14
N ALA A 157 18.66 -12.19 0.88
CA ALA A 157 19.82 -12.53 0.06
C ALA A 157 19.52 -12.30 -1.44
N LEU A 158 19.52 -11.04 -1.86
CA LEU A 158 19.12 -10.62 -3.20
C LEU A 158 20.07 -11.10 -4.30
N LYS A 159 19.47 -11.55 -5.38
CA LYS A 159 20.11 -11.94 -6.64
C LYS A 159 19.64 -11.00 -7.72
N HIS A 160 20.63 -10.44 -8.41
CA HIS A 160 20.42 -9.52 -9.51
C HIS A 160 20.63 -10.28 -10.81
N THR A 161 19.54 -10.50 -11.52
CA THR A 161 19.49 -11.23 -12.78
C THR A 161 19.24 -10.23 -13.92
N GLY A 162 19.95 -10.39 -15.03
CA GLY A 162 19.83 -9.50 -16.19
C GLY A 162 18.60 -9.81 -17.05
N SER A 163 18.00 -8.74 -17.60
CA SER A 163 16.89 -8.65 -18.57
C SER A 163 15.85 -9.77 -18.62
N VAL A 164 14.60 -9.40 -18.34
CA VAL A 164 13.51 -10.37 -18.13
C VAL A 164 12.20 -9.91 -18.74
N HIS A 165 11.94 -8.60 -18.82
CA HIS A 165 10.78 -8.06 -19.52
C HIS A 165 11.12 -6.79 -20.30
N LYS A 166 10.38 -6.54 -21.38
CA LYS A 166 10.60 -5.46 -22.37
C LYS A 166 10.58 -4.03 -21.80
N MET A 167 10.30 -3.85 -20.51
CA MET A 167 10.14 -2.54 -19.87
C MET A 167 11.25 -2.20 -18.88
N TYR A 168 12.16 -3.14 -18.58
CA TYR A 168 13.27 -2.89 -17.67
C TYR A 168 14.53 -3.70 -17.98
N ASP A 169 15.68 -3.17 -17.60
CA ASP A 169 16.98 -3.81 -17.80
C ASP A 169 17.95 -3.52 -16.66
N PHE A 170 19.01 -4.32 -16.59
CA PHE A 170 20.04 -4.25 -15.57
C PHE A 170 21.42 -4.47 -16.20
N ASP A 171 22.30 -3.47 -16.08
CA ASP A 171 23.64 -3.50 -16.71
C ASP A 171 24.73 -4.14 -15.82
N GLY A 172 24.38 -4.53 -14.60
CA GLY A 172 25.31 -5.02 -13.57
C GLY A 172 25.46 -4.07 -12.37
N GLU A 173 25.17 -2.78 -12.56
CA GLU A 173 25.30 -1.73 -11.55
C GLU A 173 23.99 -0.92 -11.40
N ASN A 174 23.29 -0.66 -12.51
CA ASN A 174 22.10 0.17 -12.56
C ASN A 174 20.93 -0.56 -13.22
N TYR A 175 19.75 -0.23 -12.70
CA TYR A 175 18.46 -0.60 -13.24
C TYR A 175 17.91 0.51 -14.12
N TYR A 176 17.29 0.11 -15.23
CA TYR A 176 16.67 1.01 -16.19
C TYR A 176 15.20 0.64 -16.36
N ALA A 177 14.30 1.63 -16.39
CA ALA A 177 12.87 1.43 -16.56
C ALA A 177 12.24 2.46 -17.51
N LEU A 178 11.18 2.07 -18.22
CA LEU A 178 10.30 3.04 -18.87
C LEU A 178 9.38 3.66 -17.81
N PRO A 179 9.37 4.99 -17.64
CA PRO A 179 8.64 5.66 -16.55
C PRO A 179 7.10 5.64 -16.72
N ASP A 180 6.58 5.15 -17.84
CA ASP A 180 5.16 5.33 -18.21
C ASP A 180 4.29 4.08 -17.98
N CYS A 181 4.56 3.37 -16.88
CA CYS A 181 3.70 2.27 -16.45
C CYS A 181 2.53 2.86 -15.65
N GLY A 182 1.53 3.44 -16.33
CA GLY A 182 0.31 3.90 -15.69
C GLY A 182 -0.24 2.82 -14.75
N PHE A 183 -0.19 3.06 -13.45
CA PHE A 183 -0.62 2.08 -12.46
C PHE A 183 -2.14 2.05 -12.43
N PRO A 184 -2.77 0.87 -12.57
CA PRO A 184 -4.22 0.80 -12.54
C PRO A 184 -4.73 1.32 -11.19
N GLN A 185 -5.88 2.00 -11.20
CA GLN A 185 -6.60 2.22 -9.96
C GLN A 185 -7.02 0.87 -9.41
N VAL A 186 -6.72 0.64 -8.13
CA VAL A 186 -6.99 -0.62 -7.49
C VAL A 186 -7.92 -0.38 -6.32
N TYR A 187 -9.12 -0.95 -6.40
CA TYR A 187 -10.15 -0.76 -5.40
C TYR A 187 -10.14 -1.92 -4.42
N TYR A 188 -9.70 -1.69 -3.19
CA TYR A 188 -9.66 -2.72 -2.16
C TYR A 188 -10.32 -2.34 -0.86
N GLY A 189 -11.31 -3.11 -0.42
CA GLY A 189 -11.96 -2.89 0.88
C GLY A 189 -11.44 -3.87 1.92
N LEU A 190 -11.11 -3.40 3.12
CA LEU A 190 -10.85 -4.31 4.24
C LEU A 190 -12.13 -5.08 4.58
N SER A 191 -12.07 -6.39 4.41
CA SER A 191 -13.17 -7.31 4.70
C SER A 191 -13.04 -7.97 6.08
N GLU A 192 -11.80 -8.25 6.48
CA GLU A 192 -11.50 -8.87 7.77
C GLU A 192 -10.10 -8.47 8.23
N LEU A 193 -9.96 -8.27 9.54
CA LEU A 193 -8.68 -8.11 10.20
C LEU A 193 -8.55 -9.16 11.31
N LEU A 194 -7.51 -9.98 11.24
CA LEU A 194 -7.18 -10.96 12.27
C LEU A 194 -5.92 -10.51 13.00
N LEU A 195 -5.96 -10.55 14.33
CA LEU A 195 -4.81 -10.36 15.20
C LEU A 195 -4.40 -11.73 15.78
N GLU A 196 -3.12 -12.03 15.77
CA GLU A 196 -2.53 -13.25 16.33
C GLU A 196 -1.32 -12.94 17.22
N LYS A 197 -1.06 -13.78 18.22
CA LYS A 197 0.18 -13.68 19.00
C LYS A 197 1.30 -14.29 18.17
N GLY A 198 2.21 -13.43 17.73
CA GLY A 198 3.46 -13.85 17.13
C GLY A 198 4.51 -14.23 18.17
N GLU A 199 5.66 -14.67 17.68
CA GLU A 199 6.83 -14.93 18.52
C GLU A 199 7.26 -13.69 19.29
N ASN A 200 7.83 -13.90 20.49
CA ASN A 200 8.34 -12.83 21.36
C ASN A 200 7.29 -11.81 21.82
N GLY A 201 5.99 -12.13 21.71
CA GLY A 201 4.91 -11.28 22.19
C GLY A 201 4.49 -10.19 21.21
N ARG A 202 4.97 -10.21 19.96
CA ARG A 202 4.49 -9.32 18.90
C ARG A 202 3.04 -9.63 18.53
N VAL A 203 2.30 -8.62 18.10
CA VAL A 203 0.99 -8.82 17.46
C VAL A 203 1.23 -8.95 15.95
N VAL A 204 0.70 -10.01 15.35
CA VAL A 204 0.70 -10.21 13.90
C VAL A 204 -0.69 -9.91 13.38
N TYR A 205 -0.78 -9.08 12.35
CA TYR A 205 -2.00 -8.72 11.67
C TYR A 205 -2.10 -9.51 10.37
N THR A 206 -3.28 -10.04 10.08
CA THR A 206 -3.63 -10.55 8.76
C THR A 206 -4.81 -9.73 8.26
N ALA A 207 -4.58 -8.93 7.23
CA ALA A 207 -5.58 -8.10 6.59
C ALA A 207 -6.07 -8.79 5.30
N LEU A 208 -7.38 -9.01 5.22
CA LEU A 208 -8.04 -9.53 4.04
C LEU A 208 -8.74 -8.39 3.30
N LEU A 209 -8.19 -8.05 2.13
CA LEU A 209 -8.67 -6.98 1.27
C LEU A 209 -9.48 -7.57 0.10
N ASP A 210 -10.76 -7.23 0.02
CA ASP A 210 -11.60 -7.55 -1.14
C ASP A 210 -11.19 -6.73 -2.35
N ASP A 211 -10.93 -7.40 -3.46
CA ASP A 211 -10.48 -6.78 -4.70
C ASP A 211 -11.66 -6.46 -5.62
N TYR A 212 -11.92 -5.18 -5.82
CA TYR A 212 -12.97 -4.64 -6.67
C TYR A 212 -12.40 -3.97 -7.93
N ARG A 213 -11.23 -4.38 -8.43
CA ARG A 213 -10.60 -3.82 -9.66
C ARG A 213 -11.52 -3.73 -10.88
N ASP A 214 -12.56 -4.56 -10.95
CA ASP A 214 -13.54 -4.56 -12.04
C ASP A 214 -14.71 -3.57 -11.79
N ILE A 215 -14.51 -2.52 -10.98
CA ILE A 215 -15.45 -1.39 -10.84
C ILE A 215 -15.57 -0.56 -12.16
N GLY A 216 -14.78 -0.86 -13.20
CA GLY A 216 -14.72 -0.07 -14.43
C GLY A 216 -15.79 -0.36 -15.50
N TYR A 217 -16.72 0.59 -15.64
CA TYR A 217 -17.41 1.04 -16.86
C TYR A 217 -18.28 0.03 -17.64
N GLY A 218 -19.57 0.02 -17.31
CA GLY A 218 -20.65 -0.65 -18.06
C GLY A 218 -21.35 -1.78 -17.32
N GLY A 219 -21.01 -2.01 -16.04
CA GLY A 219 -21.52 -3.09 -15.20
C GLY A 219 -22.58 -2.68 -14.17
N LYS A 220 -22.91 -3.59 -13.25
CA LYS A 220 -23.84 -3.31 -12.13
C LYS A 220 -23.29 -2.30 -11.11
N GLY A 221 -21.97 -2.23 -10.95
CA GLY A 221 -21.29 -1.26 -10.09
C GLY A 221 -21.61 0.19 -10.48
N ASP A 222 -21.51 0.53 -11.77
CA ASP A 222 -21.87 1.87 -12.28
C ASP A 222 -23.31 2.26 -11.96
N ALA A 223 -24.24 1.31 -12.08
CA ALA A 223 -25.65 1.56 -11.79
C ALA A 223 -25.87 1.83 -10.30
N ALA A 224 -25.17 1.11 -9.42
CA ALA A 224 -25.21 1.34 -7.98
C ALA A 224 -24.60 2.70 -7.61
N ILE A 225 -23.45 3.04 -8.19
CA ILE A 225 -22.78 4.34 -8.03
C ILE A 225 -23.70 5.47 -8.50
N THR A 226 -24.27 5.35 -9.69
CA THR A 226 -25.20 6.36 -10.25
C THR A 226 -26.47 6.48 -9.40
N ALA A 227 -26.98 5.38 -8.86
CA ALA A 227 -28.15 5.41 -7.98
C ALA A 227 -27.88 6.14 -6.66
N ALA A 228 -26.66 6.00 -6.11
CA ALA A 228 -26.26 6.62 -4.85
C ALA A 228 -25.78 8.08 -5.00
N TYR A 229 -25.03 8.37 -6.07
CA TYR A 229 -24.29 9.64 -6.23
C TYR A 229 -24.57 10.36 -7.56
N GLY A 230 -25.56 9.93 -8.34
CA GLY A 230 -25.80 10.45 -9.70
C GLY A 230 -25.99 11.96 -9.76
N GLU A 231 -26.64 12.58 -8.77
CA GLU A 231 -26.80 14.04 -8.74
C GLU A 231 -25.47 14.77 -8.55
N GLN A 232 -24.61 14.25 -7.66
CA GLN A 232 -23.27 14.78 -7.40
C GLN A 232 -22.34 14.59 -8.60
N ILE A 233 -22.48 13.45 -9.30
CA ILE A 233 -21.75 13.16 -10.53
C ILE A 233 -22.20 14.09 -11.66
N ASP A 234 -23.51 14.24 -11.86
CA ASP A 234 -24.08 15.10 -12.91
C ASP A 234 -23.74 16.58 -12.71
N ASN A 235 -23.64 17.04 -11.46
CA ASN A 235 -23.28 18.42 -11.15
C ASN A 235 -21.75 18.65 -11.02
N GLY A 236 -20.94 17.59 -11.16
CA GLY A 236 -19.48 17.64 -11.13
C GLY A 236 -18.87 17.85 -9.74
N SER A 237 -19.63 17.63 -8.66
CA SER A 237 -19.10 17.69 -7.28
C SER A 237 -18.48 16.37 -6.81
N LEU A 238 -18.64 15.29 -7.57
CA LEU A 238 -18.02 14.00 -7.33
C LEU A 238 -17.74 13.30 -8.67
N THR A 239 -16.59 12.68 -8.82
CA THR A 239 -16.29 11.79 -9.95
C THR A 239 -16.84 10.38 -9.70
N MET A 240 -16.97 9.57 -10.74
CA MET A 240 -17.35 8.15 -10.61
C MET A 240 -16.39 7.38 -9.70
N ASP A 241 -15.10 7.68 -9.79
CA ASP A 241 -14.05 7.02 -8.99
C ASP A 241 -14.12 7.41 -7.52
N GLU A 242 -14.35 8.70 -7.22
CA GLU A 242 -14.56 9.15 -5.83
C GLU A 242 -15.84 8.57 -5.23
N ALA A 243 -16.89 8.39 -6.03
CA ALA A 243 -18.12 7.76 -5.60
C ALA A 243 -17.94 6.25 -5.34
N ALA A 244 -17.24 5.54 -6.23
CA ALA A 244 -16.84 4.16 -6.01
C ALA A 244 -16.01 4.00 -4.74
N LEU A 245 -15.04 4.89 -4.54
CA LEU A 245 -14.20 4.96 -3.36
C LEU A 245 -15.02 5.11 -2.07
N GLN A 246 -15.95 6.07 -2.05
CA GLN A 246 -16.83 6.28 -0.89
C GLN A 246 -17.68 5.05 -0.61
N MET A 247 -18.23 4.40 -1.64
CA MET A 247 -18.99 3.16 -1.45
C MET A 247 -18.14 2.03 -0.87
N VAL A 248 -16.87 1.86 -1.31
CA VAL A 248 -15.96 0.88 -0.69
C VAL A 248 -15.68 1.23 0.77
N GLN A 249 -15.39 2.50 1.06
CA GLN A 249 -15.10 2.97 2.42
C GLN A 249 -16.29 2.83 3.37
N ASP A 250 -17.51 2.99 2.86
CA ASP A 250 -18.75 2.84 3.61
C ASP A 250 -19.23 1.37 3.70
N GLY A 251 -18.49 0.42 3.10
CA GLY A 251 -18.86 -1.00 3.03
C GLY A 251 -20.09 -1.28 2.15
N GLN A 252 -20.43 -0.37 1.25
CA GLN A 252 -21.55 -0.49 0.31
C GLN A 252 -21.13 -1.21 -0.97
N THR A 253 -20.58 -2.42 -0.85
CA THR A 253 -19.94 -3.14 -1.95
C THR A 253 -20.75 -4.33 -2.48
N ASP A 254 -21.99 -4.53 -2.04
CA ASP A 254 -22.85 -5.67 -2.43
C ASP A 254 -23.06 -5.80 -3.95
N GLU A 255 -23.11 -4.67 -4.65
CA GLU A 255 -23.28 -4.62 -6.11
C GLU A 255 -21.93 -4.56 -6.85
N PHE A 256 -20.82 -4.48 -6.10
CA PHE A 256 -19.48 -4.51 -6.66
C PHE A 256 -19.03 -5.95 -6.87
N LYS A 257 -18.43 -6.17 -8.03
CA LYS A 257 -18.00 -7.48 -8.43
C LYS A 257 -16.65 -7.78 -7.78
N LEU A 258 -16.62 -8.82 -6.95
CA LEU A 258 -15.39 -9.30 -6.33
C LEU A 258 -14.54 -10.03 -7.39
N SER A 259 -13.31 -9.55 -7.59
CA SER A 259 -12.33 -10.13 -8.53
C SER A 259 -11.37 -11.10 -7.83
N GLY A 260 -11.25 -11.00 -6.51
CA GLY A 260 -10.37 -11.81 -5.69
C GLY A 260 -10.21 -11.22 -4.30
N LYS A 261 -9.24 -11.73 -3.55
CA LYS A 261 -8.79 -11.17 -2.27
C LYS A 261 -7.28 -11.05 -2.27
N LEU A 262 -6.79 -9.96 -1.69
CA LEU A 262 -5.40 -9.82 -1.29
C LEU A 262 -5.31 -10.05 0.22
N GLU A 263 -4.46 -10.98 0.62
CA GLU A 263 -4.15 -11.26 2.01
C GLU A 263 -2.73 -10.75 2.30
N VAL A 264 -2.62 -9.84 3.29
CA VAL A 264 -1.34 -9.28 3.73
C VAL A 264 -1.16 -9.60 5.20
N ARG A 265 -0.10 -10.33 5.52
CA ARG A 265 0.29 -10.66 6.88
C ARG A 265 1.52 -9.86 7.27
N PHE A 266 1.44 -9.09 8.34
CA PHE A 266 2.47 -8.13 8.72
C PHE A 266 2.49 -7.87 10.24
N TYR A 267 3.52 -7.19 10.73
CA TYR A 267 3.54 -6.57 12.06
C TYR A 267 4.04 -5.14 11.97
N ILE A 268 3.74 -4.34 12.99
CA ILE A 268 4.26 -2.97 13.14
C ILE A 268 5.37 -3.03 14.18
N ASP A 269 6.56 -2.54 13.84
CA ASP A 269 7.72 -2.58 14.74
C ASP A 269 7.72 -1.44 15.77
N GLU A 270 8.74 -1.40 16.63
CA GLU A 270 8.86 -0.37 17.68
C GLU A 270 9.03 1.05 17.14
N SER A 271 9.48 1.20 15.89
CA SER A 271 9.61 2.49 15.20
C SER A 271 8.31 2.93 14.52
N GLY A 272 7.32 2.04 14.50
CA GLY A 272 6.06 2.26 13.80
C GLY A 272 6.13 1.85 12.33
N GLU A 273 7.14 1.09 11.89
CA GLU A 273 7.27 0.65 10.49
C GLU A 273 6.55 -0.69 10.25
N ILE A 274 5.99 -0.87 9.05
CA ILE A 274 5.31 -2.12 8.65
C ILE A 274 6.33 -3.12 8.13
N PHE A 275 6.36 -4.30 8.74
CA PHE A 275 7.17 -5.44 8.32
C PHE A 275 6.28 -6.55 7.76
N TYR A 276 6.48 -6.86 6.49
CA TYR A 276 5.69 -7.86 5.78
C TYR A 276 6.22 -9.27 6.08
N LEU A 277 5.31 -10.16 6.48
CA LEU A 277 5.61 -11.56 6.78
C LEU A 277 5.19 -12.47 5.63
N ALA A 278 4.02 -12.25 5.05
CA ALA A 278 3.52 -13.04 3.92
C ALA A 278 2.51 -12.22 3.12
N VAL A 279 2.41 -12.52 1.83
CA VAL A 279 1.42 -11.92 0.93
C VAL A 279 0.91 -13.00 -0.02
N SER A 280 -0.41 -13.12 -0.13
CA SER A 280 -1.04 -14.06 -1.06
C SER A 280 -2.22 -13.42 -1.78
N ARG A 281 -2.37 -13.77 -3.07
CA ARG A 281 -3.53 -13.35 -3.88
C ARG A 281 -4.43 -14.54 -4.16
N HIS A 282 -5.68 -14.41 -3.73
CA HIS A 282 -6.72 -15.40 -3.96
C HIS A 282 -7.62 -14.90 -5.08
N TYR A 283 -7.34 -15.30 -6.32
CA TYR A 283 -8.21 -14.98 -7.44
C TYR A 283 -9.46 -15.85 -7.39
N ASP A 284 -10.62 -15.25 -7.64
CA ASP A 284 -11.81 -16.04 -7.90
C ASP A 284 -11.54 -16.85 -9.20
N PRO A 285 -11.72 -18.18 -9.20
CA PRO A 285 -11.51 -19.03 -10.38
C PRO A 285 -12.27 -18.57 -11.62
N GLU A 286 -13.39 -17.85 -11.46
CA GLU A 286 -14.15 -17.28 -12.57
C GLU A 286 -13.41 -16.13 -13.30
N TYR A 287 -12.33 -15.58 -12.70
CA TYR A 287 -11.48 -14.51 -13.25
C TYR A 287 -10.02 -14.91 -13.45
N SER A 288 -9.73 -16.22 -13.52
CA SER A 288 -8.56 -16.68 -14.25
C SER A 288 -8.68 -16.11 -15.66
N LEU A 289 -7.93 -15.04 -15.94
CA LEU A 289 -7.74 -14.54 -17.29
C LEU A 289 -7.32 -15.75 -18.11
N ALA A 290 -8.21 -16.21 -18.98
CA ALA A 290 -7.89 -17.14 -20.03
C ALA A 290 -6.73 -16.53 -20.83
N GLY A 291 -5.49 -16.90 -20.48
CA GLY A 291 -4.29 -16.33 -21.10
C GLY A 291 -3.06 -16.10 -20.22
N GLY A 292 -3.03 -16.50 -18.94
CA GLY A 292 -1.79 -16.50 -18.15
C GLY A 292 -0.82 -17.59 -18.62
N VAL A 293 0.22 -17.19 -19.34
CA VAL A 293 1.38 -18.01 -19.71
C VAL A 293 2.04 -18.53 -18.43
N ALA A 294 2.07 -19.85 -18.27
CA ALA A 294 2.98 -20.56 -17.38
C ALA A 294 4.37 -20.70 -18.02
#